data_AF-A0A2M7XRW6-F1
#
_entry.id   AF-A0A2M7XRW6-F1
#
_cell.length_a   1.000
_cell.length_b   1.000
_cell.length_c   1.000
_cell.angle_alpha   90.00
_cell.angle_beta   90.00
_cell.angle_gamma   90.00
#
_symmetry.space_group_name_H-M   'P 1'
#
loop_
_entity.id
_entity.type
_entity.pdbx_description
1 polymer ?
#
loop_
_entity_poly.entity_id
_entity_poly.type
_entity_poly.pdbx_seq_one_letter_code
_entity_poly.pdbx_strand_id
1 'polypeptide(L)'
;MRSAILFLLLPLILLGVEKSKIINSETTMTISERGTAILKINKSMLIADKAGEDLAKILISVNDYVRLDKARVRVLDSRGKKKRKYSKRNFNQIDGLSSGSLASGELHYFLDVSNVIPKPFRLELEYTTEISSLFFWPTWSPQEHFPVEQASYLLNVPENFQFYFFNPGGIQGESSKSAPYRWTYSDIEIFPDEVAMPSDVFDKYRVYFVADHFELDGYAGRGSSWEGIGDFYWSLTKDQFHLDTASVRDLKFDSCESKRDTIAQIYNYVQE
;
A
#
# COMPACT_ATOMS: atom_id res chain seq x y z
N MET A 1 3.35 -49.58 51.37
CA MET A 1 2.76 -48.25 51.71
C MET A 1 3.89 -47.24 51.67
N ARG A 2 3.96 -46.21 50.82
CA ARG A 2 3.01 -45.55 49.92
C ARG A 2 3.77 -45.15 48.64
N SER A 3 3.20 -45.44 47.48
CA SER A 3 3.63 -44.86 46.20
C SER A 3 3.35 -43.35 46.21
N ALA A 4 4.38 -42.54 45.97
CA ALA A 4 4.21 -41.13 45.66
C ALA A 4 3.93 -41.02 44.15
N ILE A 5 2.65 -40.92 43.80
CA ILE A 5 2.23 -40.51 42.46
C ILE A 5 2.47 -39.00 42.38
N LEU A 6 3.54 -38.63 41.68
CA LEU A 6 3.81 -37.25 41.31
C LEU A 6 2.79 -36.87 40.23
N PHE A 7 1.72 -36.19 40.63
CA PHE A 7 0.82 -35.52 39.69
C PHE A 7 1.62 -34.42 38.97
N LEU A 8 2.06 -34.73 37.75
CA LEU A 8 2.43 -33.72 36.76
C LEU A 8 1.17 -32.91 36.45
N LEU A 9 0.98 -31.81 37.19
CA LEU A 9 0.14 -30.70 36.79
C LEU A 9 0.76 -30.11 35.51
N LEU A 10 0.36 -30.66 34.36
CA LEU A 10 0.42 -29.92 33.10
C LEU A 10 -0.33 -28.61 33.34
N PRO A 11 0.31 -27.43 33.17
CA PRO A 11 -0.48 -26.23 33.03
C PRO A 11 -1.31 -26.46 31.76
N LEU A 12 -2.62 -26.49 31.94
CA LEU A 12 -3.59 -26.36 30.86
C LEU A 12 -3.40 -24.93 30.32
N ILE A 13 -2.34 -24.73 29.54
CA ILE A 13 -2.17 -23.53 28.73
C ILE A 13 -3.39 -23.56 27.81
N LEU A 14 -4.24 -22.55 27.92
CA LEU A 14 -5.18 -22.21 26.84
C LEU A 14 -4.34 -22.09 25.57
N LEU A 15 -4.22 -23.17 24.80
CA LEU A 15 -3.91 -23.13 23.39
C LEU A 15 -5.13 -22.50 22.71
N GLY A 16 -5.29 -21.19 22.90
CA GLY A 16 -6.03 -20.40 21.94
C GLY A 16 -5.41 -20.73 20.59
N VAL A 17 -6.24 -21.16 19.64
CA VAL A 17 -5.79 -21.42 18.28
C VAL A 17 -5.18 -20.12 17.79
N GLU A 18 -3.84 -20.08 17.67
CA GLU A 18 -3.13 -18.87 17.27
C GLU A 18 -3.71 -18.41 15.92
N LYS A 19 -4.07 -17.13 15.85
CA LYS A 19 -4.65 -16.54 14.64
C LYS A 19 -3.54 -16.03 13.74
N SER A 20 -3.80 -16.04 12.43
CA SER A 20 -2.86 -15.49 11.46
C SER A 20 -2.67 -14.00 11.71
N LYS A 21 -1.42 -13.54 11.61
CA LYS A 21 -1.04 -12.17 11.99
C LYS A 21 0.25 -11.73 11.30
N ILE A 22 0.45 -10.43 11.22
CA ILE A 22 1.73 -9.83 10.84
C ILE A 22 2.54 -9.64 12.12
N ILE A 23 3.62 -10.41 12.27
CA ILE A 23 4.50 -10.34 13.46
C ILE A 23 5.36 -9.08 13.40
N ASN A 24 5.93 -8.79 12.23
CA ASN A 24 6.77 -7.62 12.04
C ASN A 24 6.56 -7.08 10.63
N SER A 25 6.47 -5.76 10.49
CA SER A 25 6.36 -5.05 9.21
C SER A 25 7.27 -3.84 9.22
N GLU A 26 8.46 -3.98 8.64
CA GLU A 26 9.45 -2.92 8.51
C GLU A 26 9.44 -2.36 7.10
N THR A 27 9.29 -1.05 7.02
CA THR A 27 9.38 -0.28 5.78
C THR A 27 10.53 0.71 5.90
N THR A 28 11.40 0.75 4.89
CA THR A 28 12.44 1.78 4.78
C THR A 28 12.33 2.47 3.44
N MET A 29 12.05 3.76 3.46
CA MET A 29 12.09 4.64 2.30
C MET A 29 13.39 5.44 2.34
N THR A 30 14.13 5.45 1.24
CA THR A 30 15.33 6.27 1.08
C THR A 30 15.21 7.11 -0.17
N ILE A 31 15.11 8.43 0.01
CA ILE A 31 14.99 9.40 -1.08
C ILE A 31 16.38 9.94 -1.41
N SER A 32 16.69 10.06 -2.71
CA SER A 32 17.93 10.62 -3.21
C SER A 32 17.80 12.12 -3.47
N GLU A 33 18.95 12.81 -3.61
CA GLU A 33 18.99 14.23 -4.02
C GLU A 33 18.34 14.50 -5.39
N ARG A 34 18.20 13.47 -6.22
CA ARG A 34 17.62 13.59 -7.58
C ARG A 34 16.11 13.37 -7.61
N GLY A 35 15.45 13.23 -6.46
CA GLY A 35 14.00 12.97 -6.42
C GLY A 35 13.61 11.54 -6.85
N THR A 36 14.54 10.60 -6.81
CA THR A 36 14.25 9.16 -6.92
C THR A 36 14.28 8.52 -5.53
N ALA A 37 13.64 7.36 -5.36
CA ALA A 37 13.62 6.67 -4.08
C ALA A 37 13.80 5.16 -4.20
N ILE A 38 14.25 4.56 -3.10
CA ILE A 38 14.28 3.11 -2.90
C ILE A 38 13.40 2.80 -1.70
N LEU A 39 12.38 1.96 -1.91
CA LEU A 39 11.55 1.42 -0.85
C LEU A 39 11.96 -0.03 -0.58
N LYS A 40 12.21 -0.35 0.68
CA LYS A 40 12.47 -1.72 1.15
C LYS A 40 11.40 -2.14 2.14
N ILE A 41 10.88 -3.34 1.96
CA ILE A 41 9.87 -3.94 2.83
C ILE A 41 10.40 -5.26 3.35
N ASN A 42 10.38 -5.43 4.67
CA ASN A 42 10.63 -6.71 5.35
C ASN A 42 9.43 -7.04 6.23
N LYS A 43 8.76 -8.16 5.94
CA LYS A 43 7.62 -8.65 6.73
C LYS A 43 7.89 -10.06 7.25
N SER A 44 7.53 -10.30 8.51
CA SER A 44 7.39 -11.64 9.08
C SER A 44 5.92 -11.85 9.44
N MET A 45 5.34 -12.95 8.96
CA MET A 45 3.92 -13.26 9.13
C MET A 45 3.76 -14.69 9.65
N LEU A 46 2.70 -14.90 10.43
CA LEU A 46 2.24 -16.21 10.84
C LEU A 46 0.98 -16.57 10.05
N ILE A 47 1.02 -17.75 9.43
CA ILE A 47 -0.12 -18.34 8.74
C ILE A 47 -0.60 -19.52 9.59
N ALA A 48 -1.70 -19.34 10.32
CA ALA A 48 -2.16 -20.33 11.31
C ALA A 48 -3.59 -20.83 11.07
N ASP A 49 -4.41 -20.08 10.33
CA ASP A 49 -5.80 -20.44 10.01
C ASP A 49 -6.13 -20.18 8.54
N LYS A 50 -7.39 -20.42 8.16
CA LYS A 50 -7.86 -20.26 6.77
C LYS A 50 -7.75 -18.82 6.28
N ALA A 51 -8.05 -17.83 7.15
CA ALA A 51 -7.92 -16.42 6.80
C ALA A 51 -6.49 -16.07 6.39
N GLY A 52 -5.48 -16.62 7.09
CA GLY A 52 -4.07 -16.41 6.75
C GLY A 52 -3.64 -16.90 5.37
N GLU A 53 -4.47 -17.65 4.63
CA GLU A 53 -4.18 -17.93 3.22
C GLU A 53 -4.03 -16.66 2.40
N ASP A 54 -4.73 -15.58 2.75
CA ASP A 54 -4.60 -14.30 2.05
C ASP A 54 -3.26 -13.61 2.35
N LEU A 55 -2.74 -13.68 3.59
CA LEU A 55 -1.35 -13.25 3.88
C LEU A 55 -0.30 -14.06 3.10
N ALA A 56 -0.63 -15.30 2.71
CA ALA A 56 0.23 -16.17 1.93
C ALA A 56 0.12 -15.94 0.41
N LYS A 57 -0.79 -15.07 -0.03
CA LYS A 57 -0.91 -14.59 -1.42
C LYS A 57 -0.25 -13.23 -1.52
N ILE A 58 0.97 -13.20 -2.06
CA ILE A 58 1.77 -11.98 -2.14
C ILE A 58 1.47 -11.32 -3.48
N LEU A 59 0.97 -10.08 -3.43
CA LEU A 59 0.77 -9.21 -4.57
C LEU A 59 1.65 -7.97 -4.43
N ILE A 60 2.47 -7.66 -5.45
CA ILE A 60 3.27 -6.43 -5.50
C ILE A 60 2.92 -5.71 -6.80
N SER A 61 2.22 -4.58 -6.69
CA SER A 61 1.93 -3.68 -7.81
C SER A 61 3.15 -2.85 -8.18
N VAL A 62 3.35 -2.67 -9.47
CA VAL A 62 4.37 -1.82 -10.09
C VAL A 62 3.76 -1.07 -11.26
N ASN A 63 4.44 -0.03 -11.71
CA ASN A 63 4.10 0.69 -12.94
C ASN A 63 5.38 1.22 -13.60
N ASP A 64 5.25 2.05 -14.62
CA ASP A 64 6.39 2.60 -15.36
C ASP A 64 7.38 3.41 -14.50
N TYR A 65 6.94 3.92 -13.35
CA TYR A 65 7.73 4.74 -12.42
C TYR A 65 8.09 4.02 -11.12
N VAL A 66 7.47 2.88 -10.84
CA VAL A 66 7.74 2.06 -9.65
C VAL A 66 8.14 0.68 -10.12
N ARG A 67 9.43 0.34 -10.06
CA ARG A 67 9.95 -0.94 -10.54
C ARG A 67 10.32 -1.87 -9.39
N LEU A 68 9.89 -3.12 -9.45
CA LEU A 68 10.38 -4.16 -8.53
C LEU A 68 11.84 -4.53 -8.86
N ASP A 69 12.79 -4.21 -7.99
CA ASP A 69 14.19 -4.62 -8.13
C ASP A 69 14.37 -6.07 -7.68
N LYS A 70 14.04 -6.34 -6.41
CA LYS A 70 14.26 -7.64 -5.76
C LYS A 70 13.02 -8.04 -4.98
N ALA A 71 12.74 -9.34 -4.98
CA ALA A 71 11.78 -9.96 -4.08
C ALA A 71 12.34 -11.30 -3.61
N ARG A 72 12.10 -11.64 -2.35
CA ARG A 72 12.47 -12.89 -1.72
C ARG A 72 11.39 -13.30 -0.73
N VAL A 73 11.02 -14.58 -0.79
CA VAL A 73 10.05 -15.16 0.11
C VAL A 73 10.65 -16.41 0.74
N ARG A 74 10.56 -16.57 2.06
CA ARG A 74 10.97 -17.78 2.76
C ARG A 74 9.79 -18.34 3.54
N VAL A 75 9.52 -19.63 3.33
CA VAL A 75 8.51 -20.38 4.09
C VAL A 75 9.23 -21.24 5.11
N LEU A 76 8.91 -21.06 6.39
CA LEU A 76 9.52 -21.77 7.51
C LEU A 76 8.46 -22.59 8.25
N ASP A 77 8.81 -23.80 8.70
CA ASP A 77 7.90 -24.60 9.54
C ASP A 77 7.78 -24.02 10.96
N SER A 78 6.91 -24.63 11.76
CA SER A 78 6.68 -24.26 13.17
C SER A 78 7.93 -24.31 14.06
N ARG A 79 9.02 -24.96 13.61
CA ARG A 79 10.32 -25.00 14.31
C ARG A 79 11.31 -23.98 13.76
N GLY A 80 10.88 -23.09 12.87
CA GLY A 80 11.75 -22.12 12.20
C GLY A 80 12.67 -22.73 11.13
N LYS A 81 12.47 -24.00 10.75
CA LYS A 81 13.29 -24.63 9.70
C LYS A 81 12.79 -24.20 8.33
N LYS A 82 13.68 -23.60 7.54
CA LYS A 82 13.41 -23.20 6.13
C LYS A 82 12.96 -24.42 5.31
N LYS A 83 11.80 -24.31 4.65
CA LYS A 83 11.22 -25.36 3.78
C LYS A 83 11.25 -25.01 2.31
N ARG A 84 10.96 -23.75 1.98
CA ARG A 84 10.97 -23.23 0.61
C ARG A 84 11.51 -21.81 0.58
N LYS A 85 12.04 -21.45 -0.58
CA LYS A 85 12.55 -20.12 -0.89
C LYS A 85 12.13 -19.76 -2.31
N TYR A 86 11.59 -18.57 -2.46
CA TYR A 86 11.23 -17.98 -3.74
C TYR A 86 11.98 -16.66 -3.92
N SER A 87 12.11 -16.26 -5.17
CA SER A 87 12.69 -15.00 -5.59
C SER A 87 11.79 -14.33 -6.62
N LYS A 88 12.08 -13.08 -7.00
CA LYS A 88 11.31 -12.33 -8.02
C LYS A 88 10.90 -13.17 -9.25
N ARG A 89 11.80 -14.01 -9.78
CA ARG A 89 11.53 -14.86 -10.97
C ARG A 89 10.42 -15.90 -10.78
N ASN A 90 10.02 -16.17 -9.54
CA ASN A 90 8.99 -17.14 -9.21
C ASN A 90 7.59 -16.52 -9.17
N PHE A 91 7.50 -15.19 -9.22
CA PHE A 91 6.22 -14.49 -9.25
C PHE A 91 5.69 -14.52 -10.68
N ASN A 92 4.39 -14.81 -10.81
CA ASN A 92 3.68 -14.63 -12.05
C ASN A 92 3.42 -13.14 -12.25
N GLN A 93 3.60 -12.69 -13.48
CA GLN A 93 3.27 -11.33 -13.89
C GLN A 93 1.85 -11.32 -14.42
N ILE A 94 1.02 -10.46 -13.87
CA ILE A 94 -0.40 -10.32 -14.22
C ILE A 94 -0.61 -8.84 -14.54
N ASP A 95 -1.16 -8.55 -15.72
CA ASP A 95 -1.50 -7.18 -16.07
C ASP A 95 -2.59 -6.65 -15.13
N GLY A 96 -2.43 -5.43 -14.62
CA GLY A 96 -3.41 -4.74 -13.78
C GLY A 96 -4.60 -4.17 -14.55
N LEU A 97 -4.84 -4.64 -15.77
CA LEU A 97 -5.95 -4.21 -16.60
C LEU A 97 -7.28 -4.66 -15.99
N SER A 98 -8.10 -3.70 -15.56
CA SER A 98 -9.48 -3.95 -15.16
C SER A 98 -10.44 -3.79 -16.35
N SER A 99 -11.64 -4.38 -16.26
CA SER A 99 -12.68 -4.21 -17.27
C SER A 99 -13.05 -2.73 -17.42
N GLY A 100 -12.82 -2.15 -18.59
CA GLY A 100 -13.07 -0.73 -18.88
C GLY A 100 -11.81 0.14 -18.91
N SER A 101 -10.63 -0.40 -18.56
CA SER A 101 -9.36 0.32 -18.72
C SER A 101 -8.89 0.31 -20.18
N LEU A 102 -8.58 1.49 -20.73
CA LEU A 102 -7.95 1.60 -22.06
C LEU A 102 -6.45 1.29 -22.01
N ALA A 103 -5.79 1.67 -20.91
CA ALA A 103 -4.43 1.31 -20.54
C ALA A 103 -4.30 1.46 -19.02
N SER A 104 -3.61 0.55 -18.34
CA SER A 104 -3.32 0.69 -16.91
C SER A 104 -1.87 1.13 -16.66
N GLY A 105 -0.91 0.67 -17.47
CA GLY A 105 0.52 0.75 -17.14
C GLY A 105 0.90 0.02 -15.84
N GLU A 106 -0.06 -0.66 -15.21
CA GLU A 106 0.09 -1.37 -13.95
C GLU A 106 0.34 -2.85 -14.22
N LEU A 107 1.32 -3.39 -13.51
CA LEU A 107 1.70 -4.79 -13.56
C LEU A 107 1.78 -5.31 -12.13
N HIS A 108 1.25 -6.51 -11.90
CA HIS A 108 1.31 -7.17 -10.60
C HIS A 108 2.25 -8.36 -10.64
N TYR A 109 3.15 -8.43 -9.66
CA TYR A 109 3.89 -9.64 -9.34
C TYR A 109 3.10 -10.42 -8.29
N PHE A 110 2.62 -11.60 -8.67
CA PHE A 110 1.80 -12.47 -7.82
C PHE A 110 2.50 -13.78 -7.48
N LEU A 111 2.46 -14.17 -6.20
CA LEU A 111 2.94 -15.46 -5.72
C LEU A 111 2.02 -15.99 -4.62
N ASP A 112 1.44 -17.18 -4.84
CA ASP A 112 0.67 -17.90 -3.82
C ASP A 112 1.53 -19.01 -3.18
N VAL A 113 1.72 -18.93 -1.86
CA VAL A 113 2.41 -19.96 -1.06
C VAL A 113 1.52 -20.57 0.03
N SER A 114 0.20 -20.36 -0.03
CA SER A 114 -0.78 -20.79 0.98
C SER A 114 -0.78 -22.31 1.24
N ASN A 115 -0.52 -23.10 0.20
CA ASN A 115 -0.63 -24.56 0.22
C ASN A 115 0.72 -25.30 0.13
N VAL A 116 1.82 -24.59 0.38
CA VAL A 116 3.17 -25.15 0.19
C VAL A 116 3.56 -26.11 1.31
N ILE A 117 3.09 -25.87 2.54
CA ILE A 117 3.23 -26.76 3.71
C ILE A 117 1.98 -26.64 4.62
N PRO A 118 1.73 -27.62 5.50
CA PRO A 118 0.63 -27.53 6.47
C PRO A 118 0.79 -26.35 7.43
N LYS A 119 -0.34 -25.72 7.79
CA LYS A 119 -0.43 -24.71 8.84
C LYS A 119 -0.22 -25.36 10.23
N PRO A 120 0.31 -24.62 11.23
CA PRO A 120 0.81 -23.26 11.14
C PRO A 120 2.24 -23.19 10.54
N PHE A 121 2.54 -22.09 9.83
CA PHE A 121 3.87 -21.82 9.30
C PHE A 121 4.21 -20.32 9.30
N ARG A 122 5.49 -19.99 9.22
CA ARG A 122 5.97 -18.60 9.11
C ARG A 122 6.35 -18.25 7.68
N LEU A 123 6.04 -17.01 7.32
CA LEU A 123 6.36 -16.42 6.03
C LEU A 123 7.23 -15.18 6.24
N GLU A 124 8.42 -15.17 5.65
CA GLU A 124 9.28 -13.99 5.57
C GLU A 124 9.23 -13.43 4.14
N LEU A 125 8.86 -12.17 3.99
CA LEU A 125 8.84 -11.44 2.73
C LEU A 125 9.85 -10.30 2.80
N GLU A 126 10.77 -10.24 1.84
CA GLU A 126 11.68 -9.12 1.64
C GLU A 126 11.53 -8.64 0.19
N TYR A 127 11.26 -7.36 -0.05
CA TYR A 127 11.33 -6.81 -1.40
C TYR A 127 11.86 -5.38 -1.44
N THR A 128 12.30 -4.97 -2.63
CA THR A 128 12.84 -3.65 -2.91
C THR A 128 12.24 -3.12 -4.20
N THR A 129 11.62 -1.95 -4.14
CA THR A 129 11.18 -1.21 -5.33
C THR A 129 12.03 0.06 -5.51
N GLU A 130 12.27 0.39 -6.76
CA GLU A 130 12.84 1.67 -7.18
C GLU A 130 11.71 2.56 -7.67
N ILE A 131 11.72 3.81 -7.24
CA ILE A 131 10.70 4.82 -7.56
C ILE A 131 11.43 5.93 -8.30
N SER A 132 11.13 6.12 -9.59
CA SER A 132 11.75 7.17 -10.40
C SER A 132 11.09 8.54 -10.21
N SER A 133 9.86 8.58 -9.68
CA SER A 133 9.12 9.81 -9.40
C SER A 133 8.44 9.77 -8.03
N LEU A 134 8.68 10.79 -7.21
CA LEU A 134 8.00 10.95 -5.91
C LEU A 134 6.51 11.31 -6.03
N PHE A 135 5.98 11.51 -7.24
CA PHE A 135 4.53 11.49 -7.46
C PHE A 135 3.92 10.15 -7.01
N PHE A 136 4.67 9.05 -7.16
CA PHE A 136 4.30 7.71 -6.71
C PHE A 136 4.86 7.37 -5.33
N TRP A 137 5.06 8.36 -4.45
CA TRP A 137 5.42 8.08 -3.05
C TRP A 137 4.26 7.29 -2.39
N PRO A 138 4.47 6.02 -2.01
CA PRO A 138 3.38 5.20 -1.49
C PRO A 138 2.94 5.63 -0.09
N THR A 139 1.64 5.58 0.14
CA THR A 139 1.06 5.59 1.48
C THR A 139 1.61 4.42 2.29
N TRP A 140 1.99 4.68 3.53
CA TRP A 140 2.32 3.59 4.46
C TRP A 140 1.05 3.10 5.15
N SER A 141 0.66 1.85 4.86
CA SER A 141 -0.42 1.13 5.54
C SER A 141 0.17 -0.16 6.13
N PRO A 142 0.59 -0.17 7.40
CA PRO A 142 1.21 -1.35 8.02
C PRO A 142 0.20 -2.47 8.25
N GLN A 143 -1.06 -2.09 8.42
CA GLN A 143 -2.19 -2.99 8.57
C GLN A 143 -2.85 -3.24 7.22
N GLU A 144 -2.92 -4.52 6.84
CA GLU A 144 -3.76 -5.00 5.75
C GLU A 144 -5.14 -5.35 6.32
N HIS A 145 -5.53 -6.63 6.37
CA HIS A 145 -6.76 -7.11 7.03
C HIS A 145 -6.45 -7.98 8.26
N PHE A 146 -5.22 -7.91 8.76
CA PHE A 146 -4.71 -8.78 9.81
C PHE A 146 -4.18 -7.93 10.97
N PRO A 147 -4.23 -8.46 12.20
CA PRO A 147 -3.58 -7.80 13.32
C PRO A 147 -2.06 -7.74 13.10
N VAL A 148 -1.43 -6.70 13.62
CA VAL A 148 0.01 -6.45 13.49
C VAL A 148 0.63 -6.29 14.87
N GLU A 149 1.60 -7.14 15.22
CA GLU A 149 2.29 -7.02 16.52
C GLU A 149 3.22 -5.81 16.53
N GLN A 150 4.04 -5.65 15.48
CA GLN A 150 4.99 -4.54 15.36
C GLN A 150 5.06 -4.05 13.92
N ALA A 151 5.04 -2.73 13.74
CA ALA A 151 5.25 -2.08 12.46
C ALA A 151 6.14 -0.85 12.59
N SER A 152 6.99 -0.63 11.59
CA SER A 152 7.80 0.58 11.52
C SER A 152 7.98 1.08 10.10
N TYR A 153 8.07 2.41 9.98
CA TYR A 153 8.49 3.12 8.77
C TYR A 153 9.68 3.99 9.10
N LEU A 154 10.77 3.81 8.36
CA LEU A 154 11.97 4.63 8.44
C LEU A 154 12.11 5.42 7.14
N LEU A 155 12.17 6.74 7.24
CA LEU A 155 12.34 7.65 6.12
C LEU A 155 13.71 8.33 6.22
N ASN A 156 14.55 8.04 5.22
CA ASN A 156 15.82 8.70 5.01
C ASN A 156 15.66 9.69 3.85
N VAL A 157 15.98 10.95 4.09
CA VAL A 157 15.89 12.03 3.10
C VAL A 157 17.21 12.81 3.05
N PRO A 158 17.53 13.46 1.92
CA PRO A 158 18.65 14.37 1.83
C PRO A 158 18.52 15.55 2.81
N GLU A 159 19.63 16.25 3.04
CA GLU A 159 19.61 17.51 3.79
C GLU A 159 18.67 18.52 3.11
N ASN A 160 17.90 19.25 3.91
CA ASN A 160 16.92 20.26 3.46
C ASN A 160 15.76 19.75 2.58
N PHE A 161 15.59 18.43 2.44
CA PHE A 161 14.45 17.87 1.71
C PHE A 161 13.12 18.20 2.39
N GLN A 162 12.20 18.80 1.63
CA GLN A 162 10.88 19.22 2.12
C GLN A 162 9.80 18.22 1.69
N PHE A 163 8.96 17.83 2.63
CA PHE A 163 7.82 16.96 2.41
C PHE A 163 6.74 17.22 3.46
N TYR A 164 5.54 16.73 3.18
CA TYR A 164 4.41 16.79 4.08
C TYR A 164 3.90 15.37 4.33
N PHE A 165 3.36 15.14 5.52
CA PHE A 165 2.69 13.90 5.83
C PHE A 165 1.37 14.18 6.55
N PHE A 166 0.43 13.27 6.36
CA PHE A 166 -0.85 13.30 7.05
C PHE A 166 -1.14 11.92 7.64
N ASN A 167 -1.58 11.90 8.89
CA ASN A 167 -1.97 10.71 9.61
C ASN A 167 -3.40 10.90 10.13
N PRO A 168 -4.42 10.33 9.45
CA PRO A 168 -5.82 10.55 9.79
C PRO A 168 -6.19 10.05 11.19
N GLY A 169 -5.64 8.91 11.62
CA GLY A 169 -5.88 8.36 12.96
C GLY A 169 -5.16 9.12 14.09
N GLY A 170 -4.40 10.16 13.74
CA GLY A 170 -3.47 10.82 14.63
C GLY A 170 -2.26 9.96 14.96
N ILE A 171 -1.30 10.53 15.67
CA ILE A 171 -0.12 9.80 16.13
C ILE A 171 -0.57 8.88 17.28
N GLN A 172 -0.94 7.63 16.98
CA GLN A 172 -1.22 6.58 17.98
C GLN A 172 0.03 5.75 18.35
N GLY A 173 1.20 6.09 17.80
CA GLY A 173 2.48 5.45 18.09
C GLY A 173 3.61 6.46 18.25
N GLU A 174 4.88 6.07 18.07
CA GLU A 174 6.00 7.00 18.19
C GLU A 174 6.34 7.60 16.82
N SER A 175 6.66 8.91 16.80
CA SER A 175 7.22 9.54 15.61
C SER A 175 8.41 10.45 15.91
N SER A 176 9.39 10.46 15.00
CA SER A 176 10.51 11.41 15.04
C SER A 176 10.16 12.68 14.27
N LYS A 177 10.54 13.83 14.84
CA LYS A 177 10.40 15.16 14.19
C LYS A 177 11.64 15.61 13.44
N SER A 178 12.73 14.84 13.48
CA SER A 178 13.97 15.13 12.76
C SER A 178 14.47 13.89 12.02
N ALA A 179 15.18 14.10 10.92
CA ALA A 179 15.75 13.02 10.13
C ALA A 179 16.72 12.14 10.95
N PRO A 180 16.73 10.80 10.74
CA PRO A 180 15.76 10.07 9.93
C PRO A 180 14.38 10.06 10.61
N TYR A 181 13.33 10.29 9.83
CA TYR A 181 11.96 10.28 10.36
C TYR A 181 11.52 8.84 10.56
N ARG A 182 10.81 8.60 11.64
CA ARG A 182 10.35 7.27 12.02
C ARG A 182 8.89 7.33 12.41
N TRP A 183 8.13 6.31 12.05
CA TRP A 183 6.82 6.02 12.60
C TRP A 183 6.80 4.57 13.07
N THR A 184 6.19 4.32 14.22
CA THR A 184 6.02 2.96 14.75
C THR A 184 4.60 2.76 15.23
N TYR A 185 4.13 1.52 15.14
CA TYR A 185 2.91 1.05 15.77
C TYR A 185 3.16 -0.32 16.39
N SER A 186 2.49 -0.58 17.50
CA SER A 186 2.50 -1.88 18.19
C SER A 186 1.07 -2.32 18.44
N ASP A 187 0.85 -3.63 18.45
CA ASP A 187 -0.42 -4.26 18.83
C ASP A 187 -1.63 -3.70 18.08
N ILE A 188 -1.51 -3.54 16.77
CA ILE A 188 -2.62 -3.16 15.90
C ILE A 188 -3.64 -4.31 15.87
N GLU A 189 -4.82 -4.06 16.42
CA GLU A 189 -5.94 -4.99 16.37
C GLU A 189 -6.53 -5.13 14.97
N ILE A 190 -7.12 -6.29 14.66
CA ILE A 190 -7.85 -6.51 13.41
C ILE A 190 -8.97 -5.46 13.24
N PHE A 191 -9.23 -5.04 12.00
CA PHE A 191 -10.38 -4.18 11.73
C PHE A 191 -11.68 -4.86 12.18
N PRO A 192 -12.64 -4.11 12.74
CA PRO A 192 -13.97 -4.63 12.97
C PRO A 192 -14.59 -5.07 11.65
N ASP A 193 -15.15 -6.28 11.60
CA ASP A 193 -15.94 -6.76 10.46
C ASP A 193 -17.39 -6.29 10.64
N GLU A 194 -17.62 -5.01 10.37
CA GLU A 194 -18.93 -4.37 10.52
C GLU A 194 -19.54 -4.00 9.16
N VAL A 195 -20.81 -4.38 8.97
CA VAL A 195 -21.56 -4.01 7.78
C VAL A 195 -21.72 -2.48 7.73
N ALA A 196 -21.42 -1.89 6.57
CA ALA A 196 -21.49 -0.45 6.32
C ALA A 196 -20.52 0.38 7.19
N MET A 197 -19.39 -0.20 7.58
CA MET A 197 -18.33 0.54 8.27
C MET A 197 -17.87 1.75 7.43
N PRO A 198 -17.73 2.93 8.04
CA PRO A 198 -17.15 4.10 7.39
C PRO A 198 -15.75 3.81 6.83
N SER A 199 -15.43 4.34 5.63
CA SER A 199 -14.18 4.04 4.93
C SER A 199 -12.93 4.58 5.63
N ASP A 200 -13.08 5.63 6.43
CA ASP A 200 -12.02 6.26 7.23
C ASP A 200 -11.49 5.34 8.34
N VAL A 201 -12.22 4.28 8.71
CA VAL A 201 -11.70 3.27 9.64
C VAL A 201 -10.43 2.60 9.08
N PHE A 202 -10.34 2.41 7.77
CA PHE A 202 -9.14 1.85 7.12
C PHE A 202 -7.93 2.80 7.15
N ASP A 203 -8.14 4.07 7.47
CA ASP A 203 -7.12 5.10 7.50
C ASP A 203 -6.48 5.29 8.88
N LYS A 204 -7.00 4.61 9.92
CA LYS A 204 -6.57 4.76 11.32
C LYS A 204 -5.06 4.62 11.53
N TYR A 205 -4.39 3.73 10.79
CA TYR A 205 -2.95 3.49 10.91
C TYR A 205 -2.16 3.87 9.66
N ARG A 206 -2.79 4.63 8.75
CA ARG A 206 -2.13 5.06 7.50
C ARG A 206 -1.37 6.35 7.71
N VAL A 207 -0.24 6.45 7.02
CA VAL A 207 0.51 7.70 6.86
C VAL A 207 0.64 8.00 5.38
N TYR A 208 0.05 9.12 4.99
CA TYR A 208 0.13 9.68 3.65
C TYR A 208 1.34 10.60 3.58
N PHE A 209 2.04 10.57 2.45
CA PHE A 209 3.23 11.39 2.21
C PHE A 209 3.08 12.12 0.88
N VAL A 210 3.64 13.33 0.83
CA VAL A 210 3.79 14.06 -0.43
C VAL A 210 5.09 14.85 -0.38
N ALA A 211 5.88 14.76 -1.45
CA ALA A 211 7.06 15.62 -1.60
C ALA A 211 6.63 17.06 -1.91
N ASP A 212 7.34 18.05 -1.36
CA ASP A 212 7.07 19.45 -1.71
C ASP A 212 7.30 19.70 -3.20
N HIS A 213 8.35 19.09 -3.77
CA HIS A 213 8.65 19.09 -5.19
C HIS A 213 8.80 17.66 -5.70
N PHE A 214 8.22 17.38 -6.87
CA PHE A 214 8.38 16.13 -7.60
C PHE A 214 8.41 16.41 -9.11
N GLU A 215 8.84 15.42 -9.89
CA GLU A 215 8.81 15.47 -11.35
C GLU A 215 8.20 14.19 -11.88
N LEU A 216 7.37 14.28 -12.91
CA LEU A 216 6.83 13.16 -13.66
C LEU A 216 7.01 13.42 -15.16
N ASP A 217 7.87 12.65 -15.84
CA ASP A 217 8.15 12.79 -17.28
C ASP A 217 8.42 14.23 -17.75
N GLY A 218 9.27 14.95 -17.01
CA GLY A 218 9.61 16.34 -17.32
C GLY A 218 8.56 17.37 -16.88
N TYR A 219 7.43 16.95 -16.32
CA TYR A 219 6.46 17.85 -15.69
C TYR A 219 6.79 17.99 -14.20
N ALA A 220 7.20 19.20 -13.80
CA ALA A 220 7.40 19.54 -12.40
C ALA A 220 6.06 19.73 -11.68
N GLY A 221 5.96 19.21 -10.46
CA GLY A 221 4.80 19.36 -9.60
C GLY A 221 5.15 19.84 -8.20
N ARG A 222 4.18 20.50 -7.54
CA ARG A 222 4.32 20.99 -6.16
C ARG A 222 3.26 20.37 -5.27
N GLY A 223 3.71 19.67 -4.23
CA GLY A 223 2.83 18.99 -3.28
C GLY A 223 2.46 19.79 -2.03
N SER A 224 2.99 21.01 -1.89
CA SER A 224 2.74 21.89 -0.73
C SER A 224 1.35 22.51 -0.70
N SER A 225 0.60 22.51 -1.80
CA SER A 225 -0.72 23.12 -1.87
C SER A 225 -1.63 22.43 -2.90
N TRP A 226 -2.94 22.56 -2.71
CA TRP A 226 -3.94 22.13 -3.69
C TRP A 226 -3.81 22.85 -5.03
N GLU A 227 -3.45 24.13 -5.02
CA GLU A 227 -3.15 24.90 -6.22
C GLU A 227 -1.96 24.31 -6.99
N GLY A 228 -0.87 23.97 -6.31
CA GLY A 228 0.30 23.35 -6.94
C GLY A 228 0.02 21.97 -7.55
N ILE A 229 -0.84 21.18 -6.90
CA ILE A 229 -1.33 19.91 -7.46
C ILE A 229 -2.23 20.18 -8.67
N GLY A 230 -3.13 21.17 -8.59
CA GLY A 230 -4.00 21.56 -9.70
C GLY A 230 -3.21 22.03 -10.93
N ASP A 231 -2.20 22.88 -10.73
CA ASP A 231 -1.29 23.36 -11.77
C ASP A 231 -0.53 22.21 -12.43
N PHE A 232 -0.09 21.22 -11.63
CA PHE A 232 0.55 20.02 -12.16
C PHE A 232 -0.41 19.23 -13.08
N TYR A 233 -1.63 18.92 -12.64
CA TYR A 233 -2.62 18.23 -13.47
C TYR A 233 -3.00 19.02 -14.73
N TRP A 234 -3.12 20.34 -14.61
CA TRP A 234 -3.33 21.22 -15.76
C TRP A 234 -2.17 21.12 -16.75
N SER A 235 -0.92 21.13 -16.26
CA SER A 235 0.26 21.04 -17.12
C SER A 235 0.33 19.75 -17.94
N LEU A 236 -0.17 18.63 -17.39
CA LEU A 236 -0.24 17.33 -18.07
C LEU A 236 -1.25 17.30 -19.22
N THR A 237 -2.27 18.16 -19.16
CA THR A 237 -3.49 18.03 -19.98
C THR A 237 -3.73 19.21 -20.90
N LYS A 238 -3.12 20.38 -20.64
CA LYS A 238 -3.34 21.62 -21.41
C LYS A 238 -3.17 21.47 -22.93
N ASP A 239 -2.25 20.61 -23.37
CA ASP A 239 -1.95 20.37 -24.79
C ASP A 239 -2.81 19.25 -25.40
N GLN A 240 -3.61 18.54 -24.58
CA GLN A 240 -4.53 17.47 -24.99
C GLN A 240 -5.95 17.98 -25.21
N PHE A 241 -6.31 19.17 -24.70
CA PHE A 241 -7.62 19.78 -24.87
C PHE A 241 -7.79 20.46 -26.24
N HIS A 242 -7.48 19.73 -27.31
CA HIS A 242 -7.92 20.10 -28.66
C HIS A 242 -9.38 19.64 -28.83
N LEU A 243 -10.31 20.38 -28.24
CA LEU A 243 -11.73 20.19 -28.52
C LEU A 243 -11.98 20.59 -29.97
N ASP A 244 -12.26 19.62 -30.83
CA ASP A 244 -12.84 19.91 -32.13
C ASP A 244 -14.20 20.57 -31.90
N THR A 245 -14.23 21.90 -32.02
CA THR A 245 -15.44 22.69 -31.83
C THR A 245 -16.58 22.29 -32.78
N ALA A 246 -16.31 21.56 -33.86
CA ALA A 246 -17.36 21.00 -34.72
C ALA A 246 -18.11 19.84 -34.04
N SER A 247 -17.42 19.01 -33.27
CA SER A 247 -18.01 17.90 -32.50
C SER A 247 -18.87 18.38 -31.31
N VAL A 248 -18.56 19.56 -30.76
CA VAL A 248 -19.34 20.19 -29.66
C VAL A 248 -20.49 21.06 -30.18
N ARG A 249 -20.48 21.48 -31.47
CA ARG A 249 -21.50 22.37 -32.06
C ARG A 249 -22.91 21.77 -32.12
N ASP A 250 -23.03 20.45 -32.18
CA ASP A 250 -24.34 19.79 -32.16
C ASP A 250 -24.99 19.84 -30.77
N LEU A 251 -24.20 20.15 -29.74
CA LEU A 251 -24.67 20.37 -28.39
C LEU A 251 -25.07 21.84 -28.27
N LYS A 252 -26.37 22.11 -28.44
CA LYS A 252 -26.94 23.46 -28.40
C LYS A 252 -26.98 24.04 -26.97
N PHE A 253 -25.87 24.00 -26.25
CA PHE A 253 -25.73 24.51 -24.88
C PHE A 253 -26.07 26.01 -24.76
N ASP A 254 -25.85 26.76 -25.85
CA ASP A 254 -26.17 28.19 -25.95
C ASP A 254 -27.67 28.48 -26.16
N SER A 255 -28.49 27.45 -26.39
CA SER A 255 -29.95 27.58 -26.59
C SER A 255 -30.78 27.32 -25.34
N CYS A 256 -30.12 27.03 -24.21
CA CYS A 256 -30.78 26.77 -22.94
C CYS A 256 -31.36 28.04 -22.32
N GLU A 257 -32.57 27.93 -21.77
CA GLU A 257 -33.30 29.06 -21.15
C GLU A 257 -32.64 29.56 -19.86
N SER A 258 -31.87 28.71 -19.18
CA SER A 258 -31.14 29.07 -17.97
C SER A 258 -29.79 28.36 -17.87
N LYS A 259 -28.89 28.92 -17.04
CA LYS A 259 -27.62 28.27 -16.69
C LYS A 259 -27.80 26.86 -16.11
N ARG A 260 -28.91 26.62 -15.41
CA ARG A 260 -29.23 25.31 -14.83
C ARG A 260 -29.49 24.29 -15.93
N ASP A 261 -30.22 24.69 -16.98
CA ASP A 261 -30.55 23.81 -18.10
C ASP A 261 -29.30 23.49 -18.93
N THR A 262 -28.41 24.47 -19.10
CA THR A 262 -27.09 24.24 -19.70
C THR A 262 -26.29 23.19 -18.91
N ILE A 263 -26.21 23.32 -17.58
CA ILE A 263 -25.50 22.36 -16.71
C ILE A 263 -26.14 20.97 -16.81
N ALA A 264 -27.47 20.88 -16.78
CA ALA A 264 -28.18 19.60 -16.86
C ALA A 264 -27.95 18.91 -18.22
N GLN A 265 -27.93 19.67 -19.31
CA GLN A 265 -27.67 19.13 -20.64
C GLN A 265 -26.23 18.62 -20.78
N ILE A 266 -25.25 19.37 -20.28
CA ILE A 266 -23.84 18.94 -20.25
C ILE A 266 -23.72 17.66 -19.42
N TYR A 267 -24.29 17.63 -18.21
CA TYR A 267 -24.24 16.47 -17.32
C TYR A 267 -24.82 15.22 -17.97
N ASN A 268 -25.99 15.33 -18.62
CA ASN A 268 -26.60 14.19 -19.30
C ASN A 268 -25.74 13.72 -20.48
N TYR A 269 -25.21 14.66 -21.29
CA TYR A 269 -24.38 14.31 -22.45
C TYR A 269 -23.10 13.56 -22.06
N VAL A 270 -22.42 13.95 -20.97
CA VAL A 270 -21.18 13.26 -20.54
C VAL A 270 -21.43 11.89 -19.88
N GLN A 271 -22.68 11.52 -19.62
CA GLN A 271 -23.04 10.21 -19.07
C GLN A 271 -23.50 9.21 -20.13
N GLU A 272 -23.82 9.67 -21.34
CA GLU A 272 -24.11 8.83 -22.51
C GLU A 272 -22.82 8.25 -23.11
#